data_AF-F7T9N3-F1
#
_entry.id   AF-F7T9N3-F1
#
_cell.length_a   1.000
_cell.length_b   1.000
_cell.length_c   1.000
_cell.angle_alpha   90.00
_cell.angle_beta   90.00
_cell.angle_gamma   90.00
#
_symmetry.space_group_name_H-M   'P 1'
#
loop_
_entity.id
_entity.type
_entity.pdbx_description
1 polymer ?
#
loop_
_entity_poly.entity_id
_entity_poly.type
_entity_poly.pdbx_seq_one_letter_code
_entity_poly.pdbx_strand_id
1 'polypeptide(L)'
;MSSIFPGDLWSIGEAQVNGLPVVVRFRTGLPAEPARQRADNLIIISWPYAGIDSGMPNDEDKQHTNRFEEAIEKGFDDSDIGVQVACLTGNHQKEWRFYTHDVEAFLDAFNICLAGHPTYPIQLGTYKDPDWNGLAGLQPKGSDQLH
;
A
#
# COMPACT_ATOMS: atom_id res chain seq x y z
N MET A 1 0.30 -4.28 -18.86
CA MET A 1 -0.95 -5.08 -18.93
C MET A 1 -2.11 -4.21 -18.47
N SER A 2 -3.35 -4.52 -18.84
CA SER A 2 -4.53 -3.77 -18.35
C SER A 2 -4.66 -3.97 -16.84
N SER A 3 -4.67 -2.87 -16.09
CA SER A 3 -4.90 -2.86 -14.65
C SER A 3 -6.13 -3.70 -14.28
N ILE A 4 -6.05 -4.47 -13.19
CA ILE A 4 -7.23 -5.20 -12.67
C ILE A 4 -8.32 -4.27 -12.13
N PHE A 5 -8.02 -2.96 -12.05
CA PHE A 5 -8.92 -1.92 -11.58
C PHE A 5 -9.63 -1.25 -12.75
N PRO A 6 -10.97 -1.13 -12.71
CA PRO A 6 -11.71 -0.28 -13.64
C PRO A 6 -11.24 1.18 -13.52
N GLY A 7 -10.69 1.75 -14.59
CA GLY A 7 -10.25 3.15 -14.67
C GLY A 7 -8.98 3.51 -13.90
N ASP A 8 -8.49 2.62 -13.03
CA ASP A 8 -7.28 2.79 -12.21
C ASP A 8 -7.14 4.18 -11.55
N LEU A 9 -8.21 4.59 -10.85
CA LEU A 9 -8.27 5.90 -10.21
C LEU A 9 -7.83 5.84 -8.74
N TRP A 10 -7.14 6.89 -8.31
CA TRP A 10 -6.69 7.08 -6.95
C TRP A 10 -7.39 8.29 -6.32
N SER A 11 -7.72 8.16 -5.04
CA SER A 11 -8.23 9.25 -4.20
C SER A 11 -7.31 9.47 -3.00
N ILE A 12 -7.39 10.68 -2.45
CA ILE A 12 -6.71 11.05 -1.21
C ILE A 12 -7.78 11.48 -0.20
N GLY A 13 -7.69 10.96 1.01
CA GLY A 13 -8.50 11.34 2.16
C GLY A 13 -7.64 11.58 3.39
N GLU A 14 -8.27 12.08 4.45
CA GLU A 14 -7.67 12.23 5.76
C GLU A 14 -8.48 11.43 6.78
N ALA A 15 -7.78 10.69 7.63
CA ALA A 15 -8.32 9.99 8.78
C ALA A 15 -7.65 10.48 10.06
N GLN A 16 -8.20 10.12 11.21
CA GLN A 16 -7.63 10.40 12.53
C GLN A 16 -7.35 9.09 13.23
N VAL A 17 -6.10 8.87 13.64
CA VAL A 17 -5.67 7.70 14.40
C VAL A 17 -4.95 8.20 15.65
N ASN A 18 -5.42 7.79 16.82
CA ASN A 18 -4.91 8.27 18.12
C ASN A 18 -4.93 9.81 18.27
N GLY A 19 -5.85 10.49 17.58
CA GLY A 19 -5.94 11.96 17.58
C GLY A 19 -4.89 12.66 16.71
N LEU A 20 -4.11 11.91 15.92
CA LEU A 20 -3.19 12.44 14.93
C LEU A 20 -3.72 12.21 13.50
N PRO A 21 -3.52 13.19 12.59
CA PRO A 21 -3.93 13.05 11.21
C PRO A 21 -3.15 11.94 10.49
N VAL A 22 -3.84 11.22 9.63
CA VAL A 22 -3.28 10.23 8.70
C VAL A 22 -3.82 10.53 7.32
N VAL A 23 -2.91 10.86 6.40
CA VAL A 23 -3.23 11.00 4.98
C VAL A 23 -3.33 9.60 4.37
N VAL A 24 -4.45 9.30 3.73
CA VAL A 24 -4.74 8.01 3.10
C VAL A 24 -4.87 8.22 1.60
N ARG A 25 -3.94 7.65 0.83
CA ARG A 25 -4.02 7.55 -0.63
C ARG A 25 -4.45 6.13 -0.99
N PHE A 26 -5.53 5.94 -1.72
CA PHE A 26 -6.08 4.61 -2.02
C PHE A 26 -6.73 4.55 -3.41
N ARG A 27 -6.75 3.36 -4.01
CA ARG A 27 -7.51 3.10 -5.25
C ARG A 27 -9.01 3.16 -4.98
N THR A 28 -9.77 3.83 -5.84
CA THR A 28 -11.21 4.06 -5.59
C THR A 28 -12.11 2.89 -5.98
N GLY A 29 -11.71 2.10 -6.97
CA GLY A 29 -12.44 0.92 -7.41
C GLY A 29 -11.96 -0.35 -6.71
N LEU A 30 -12.83 -1.35 -6.63
CA LEU A 30 -12.43 -2.72 -6.34
C LEU A 30 -12.37 -3.51 -7.66
N PRO A 31 -11.39 -4.42 -7.83
CA PRO A 31 -11.40 -5.33 -8.95
C PRO A 31 -12.66 -6.21 -8.95
N ALA A 32 -13.04 -6.74 -10.12
CA ALA A 32 -14.12 -7.71 -10.21
C ALA A 32 -13.83 -8.94 -9.33
N GLU A 33 -14.87 -9.59 -8.81
CA GLU A 33 -14.76 -10.70 -7.86
C GLU A 33 -13.79 -11.81 -8.31
N PRO A 34 -13.78 -12.28 -9.57
CA PRO A 34 -12.82 -13.31 -9.99
C PRO A 34 -11.35 -12.86 -9.92
N ALA A 35 -11.07 -11.57 -10.09
CA ALA A 35 -9.72 -11.03 -9.92
C ALA A 35 -9.33 -10.96 -8.44
N ARG A 36 -10.28 -10.56 -7.57
CA ARG A 36 -10.07 -10.53 -6.12
C ARG A 36 -9.79 -11.91 -5.53
N GLN A 37 -10.55 -12.93 -5.95
CA GLN A 37 -10.35 -14.32 -5.51
C GLN A 37 -8.99 -14.89 -5.94
N ARG A 38 -8.40 -14.39 -7.04
CA ARG A 38 -7.04 -14.80 -7.45
C ARG A 38 -5.96 -14.14 -6.62
N ALA A 39 -6.12 -12.86 -6.28
CA ALA A 39 -5.15 -12.09 -5.51
C ALA A 39 -5.70 -11.81 -4.10
N ASP A 40 -5.82 -12.87 -3.31
CA ASP A 40 -6.49 -12.87 -2.00
C ASP A 40 -5.53 -12.77 -0.81
N ASN A 41 -4.26 -12.44 -1.07
CA ASN A 41 -3.25 -12.19 -0.03
C ASN A 41 -2.94 -10.69 0.04
N LEU A 42 -3.09 -10.12 1.23
CA LEU A 42 -2.75 -8.75 1.56
C LEU A 42 -1.33 -8.71 2.15
N ILE A 43 -0.48 -7.88 1.57
CA ILE A 43 0.82 -7.51 2.12
C ILE A 43 0.72 -6.10 2.68
N ILE A 44 1.09 -5.94 3.94
CA ILE A 44 1.22 -4.63 4.60
C ILE A 44 2.69 -4.41 4.91
N ILE A 45 3.24 -3.32 4.39
CA ILE A 45 4.59 -2.86 4.69
C ILE A 45 4.46 -1.60 5.54
N SER A 46 5.02 -1.62 6.75
CA SER A 46 4.96 -0.51 7.69
C SER A 46 6.36 0.01 8.01
N TRP A 47 6.50 1.32 8.10
CA TRP A 47 7.73 2.01 8.42
C TRP A 47 7.47 3.04 9.53
N PRO A 48 7.89 2.80 10.78
CA PRO A 48 7.88 3.81 11.82
C PRO A 48 8.97 4.85 11.61
N TYR A 49 8.65 6.13 11.77
CA TYR A 49 9.57 7.25 11.57
C TYR A 49 9.54 8.21 12.75
N ALA A 50 10.54 9.09 12.87
CA ALA A 50 10.60 10.05 13.97
C ALA A 50 9.50 11.11 13.85
N GLY A 51 9.41 11.74 12.67
CA GLY A 51 8.35 12.67 12.32
C GLY A 51 8.45 14.01 13.04
N ILE A 52 7.30 14.69 13.12
CA ILE A 52 7.06 15.91 13.89
C ILE A 52 5.85 15.69 14.82
N ASP A 53 5.58 16.64 15.71
CA ASP A 53 4.51 16.54 16.73
C ASP A 53 3.12 16.20 16.16
N SER A 54 2.84 16.56 14.91
CA SER A 54 1.57 16.25 14.25
C SER A 54 1.49 14.79 13.76
N GLY A 55 2.48 13.95 14.02
CA GLY A 55 2.60 12.58 13.51
C GLY A 55 3.00 12.47 12.04
N MET A 56 3.18 13.60 11.34
CA MET A 56 3.63 13.61 9.94
C MET A 56 5.16 13.43 9.87
N PRO A 57 5.71 12.96 8.73
CA PRO A 57 7.15 12.83 8.59
C PRO A 57 7.83 14.21 8.56
N ASN A 58 9.02 14.31 9.14
CA ASN A 58 9.92 15.44 8.89
C ASN A 58 10.57 15.28 7.50
N ASP A 59 11.39 16.25 7.08
CA ASP A 59 11.93 16.24 5.71
C ASP A 59 12.94 15.12 5.46
N GLU A 60 13.67 14.68 6.47
CA GLU A 60 14.58 13.53 6.37
C GLU A 60 13.78 12.22 6.21
N ASP A 61 12.76 12.01 7.05
CA ASP A 61 11.89 10.84 6.98
C ASP A 61 11.11 10.76 5.65
N LYS A 62 10.66 11.92 5.13
CA LYS A 62 10.05 12.00 3.78
C LYS A 62 11.03 11.54 2.72
N GLN A 63 12.28 12.02 2.75
CA GLN A 63 13.29 11.62 1.76
C GLN A 63 13.58 10.13 1.81
N HIS A 64 13.73 9.55 3.01
CA HIS A 64 13.97 8.12 3.18
C HIS A 64 12.81 7.28 2.67
N THR A 65 11.58 7.62 3.05
CA THR A 65 10.40 6.86 2.63
C THR A 65 10.07 7.04 1.16
N ASN A 66 10.36 8.20 0.55
CA ASN A 66 10.20 8.39 -0.90
C ASN A 66 11.21 7.56 -1.69
N ARG A 67 12.48 7.51 -1.26
CA ARG A 67 13.50 6.67 -1.91
C ARG A 67 13.11 5.19 -1.87
N PHE A 68 12.51 4.74 -0.77
CA PHE A 68 11.98 3.40 -0.64
C PHE A 68 10.77 3.16 -1.57
N GLU A 69 9.79 4.07 -1.57
CA GLU A 69 8.60 3.99 -2.41
C GLU A 69 8.95 3.94 -3.91
N GLU A 70 9.86 4.82 -4.37
CA GLU A 70 10.34 4.80 -5.75
C GLU A 70 11.02 3.49 -6.15
N ALA A 71 11.70 2.82 -5.21
CA ALA A 71 12.38 1.55 -5.48
C ALA A 71 11.39 0.41 -5.68
N ILE A 72 10.34 0.36 -4.84
CA ILE A 72 9.31 -0.67 -4.94
C ILE A 72 8.34 -0.40 -6.09
N GLU A 73 7.94 0.86 -6.34
CA GLU A 73 7.07 1.22 -7.48
C GLU A 73 7.71 0.77 -8.80
N LYS A 74 8.97 1.14 -9.05
CA LYS A 74 9.71 0.72 -10.26
C LYS A 74 9.79 -0.79 -10.46
N GLY A 75 9.89 -1.53 -9.36
CA GLY A 75 9.98 -2.99 -9.42
C GLY A 75 8.66 -3.70 -9.68
N PHE A 76 7.54 -3.06 -9.33
CA PHE A 76 6.19 -3.63 -9.50
C PHE A 76 5.39 -3.02 -10.67
N ASP A 77 5.82 -1.89 -11.26
CA ASP A 77 5.09 -1.19 -12.34
C ASP A 77 4.73 -2.09 -13.54
N ASP A 78 5.61 -3.00 -13.94
CA ASP A 78 5.40 -3.95 -15.04
C ASP A 78 5.12 -5.39 -14.58
N SER A 79 4.95 -5.59 -13.28
CA SER A 79 4.78 -6.92 -12.68
C SER A 79 3.31 -7.28 -12.49
N ASP A 80 2.95 -8.53 -12.78
CA ASP A 80 1.63 -9.10 -12.42
C ASP A 80 1.62 -9.71 -11.01
N ILE A 81 2.78 -9.71 -10.32
CA ILE A 81 2.97 -10.37 -9.03
C ILE A 81 2.29 -9.61 -7.90
N GLY A 82 2.22 -8.28 -7.95
CA GLY A 82 1.70 -7.47 -6.86
C GLY A 82 1.11 -6.16 -7.32
N VAL A 83 -0.01 -5.76 -6.72
CA VAL A 83 -0.67 -4.49 -7.02
C VAL A 83 -0.79 -3.63 -5.78
N GLN A 84 -0.22 -2.43 -5.83
CA GLN A 84 -0.38 -1.46 -4.74
C GLN A 84 -1.79 -0.88 -4.76
N VAL A 85 -2.43 -0.87 -3.59
CA VAL A 85 -3.82 -0.41 -3.46
C VAL A 85 -3.97 0.77 -2.52
N ALA A 86 -3.03 0.97 -1.60
CA ALA A 86 -3.05 2.09 -0.68
C ALA A 86 -1.66 2.48 -0.18
N CYS A 87 -1.55 3.73 0.27
CA CYS A 87 -0.47 4.25 1.08
C CYS A 87 -1.07 5.16 2.18
N LEU A 88 -0.63 4.98 3.42
CA LEU A 88 -1.05 5.78 4.56
C LEU A 88 0.18 6.47 5.15
N THR A 89 0.07 7.75 5.48
CA THR A 89 1.17 8.53 6.08
C THR A 89 0.62 9.40 7.22
N GLY A 90 1.13 9.19 8.42
CA GLY A 90 0.74 9.93 9.62
C GLY A 90 0.88 9.08 10.87
N ASN A 91 0.60 9.66 12.04
CA ASN A 91 0.73 8.95 13.33
C ASN A 91 2.11 8.25 13.49
N HIS A 92 3.19 8.92 13.08
CA HIS A 92 4.58 8.43 13.14
C HIS A 92 4.86 7.14 12.34
N GLN A 93 4.01 6.83 11.36
CA GLN A 93 4.14 5.64 10.53
C GLN A 93 3.78 5.92 9.06
N LYS A 94 4.51 5.30 8.15
CA LYS A 94 4.10 5.14 6.76
C LYS A 94 3.75 3.68 6.49
N GLU A 95 2.69 3.45 5.74
CA GLU A 95 2.20 2.12 5.41
C GLU A 95 1.93 2.03 3.90
N TRP A 96 2.25 0.90 3.30
CA TRP A 96 1.87 0.55 1.94
C TRP A 96 1.12 -0.78 1.95
N ARG A 97 0.04 -0.87 1.17
CA ARG A 97 -0.75 -2.09 1.02
C ARG A 97 -0.68 -2.60 -0.41
N PHE A 98 -0.40 -3.89 -0.54
CA PHE A 98 -0.39 -4.60 -1.81
C PHE A 98 -1.29 -5.83 -1.73
N TYR A 99 -1.88 -6.21 -2.86
CA TYR A 99 -2.47 -7.54 -3.03
C TYR A 99 -1.64 -8.37 -3.99
N THR A 100 -1.53 -9.67 -3.71
CA THR A 100 -0.81 -10.63 -4.53
C THR A 100 -1.51 -11.98 -4.56
N HIS A 101 -1.35 -12.70 -5.67
CA HIS A 101 -1.75 -14.11 -5.76
C HIS A 101 -0.69 -15.07 -5.23
N ASP A 102 0.55 -14.62 -5.04
CA ASP A 102 1.70 -15.44 -4.64
C ASP A 102 2.63 -14.64 -3.72
N VAL A 103 2.55 -14.95 -2.42
CA VAL A 103 3.33 -14.27 -1.38
C VAL A 103 4.82 -14.51 -1.54
N GLU A 104 5.25 -15.71 -1.93
CA GLU A 104 6.67 -16.03 -2.07
C GLU A 104 7.27 -15.26 -3.25
N ALA A 105 6.60 -15.29 -4.41
CA ALA A 105 7.02 -14.51 -5.57
C ALA A 105 7.03 -12.99 -5.29
N PHE A 106 6.06 -12.48 -4.52
CA PHE A 106 6.04 -11.09 -4.10
C PHE A 106 7.28 -10.74 -3.26
N LEU A 107 7.62 -11.57 -2.27
CA LEU A 107 8.76 -11.32 -1.39
C LEU A 107 10.09 -11.41 -2.15
N ASP A 108 10.22 -12.34 -3.09
CA ASP A 108 11.40 -12.45 -3.94
C ASP A 108 11.57 -11.20 -4.81
N ALA A 109 10.50 -10.75 -5.48
CA ALA A 109 10.50 -9.51 -6.25
C ALA A 109 10.84 -8.31 -5.36
N PHE A 110 10.22 -8.20 -4.19
CA PHE A 110 10.47 -7.14 -3.21
C PHE A 110 11.94 -7.08 -2.79
N ASN A 111 12.56 -8.23 -2.51
CA ASN A 111 13.98 -8.30 -2.17
C ASN A 111 14.90 -7.89 -3.33
N ILE A 112 14.54 -8.24 -4.57
CA ILE A 112 15.27 -7.80 -5.77
C ILE A 112 15.19 -6.28 -5.93
N CYS A 113 14.02 -5.67 -5.73
CA CYS A 113 13.85 -4.21 -5.81
C CYS A 113 14.76 -3.44 -4.86
N LEU A 114 15.04 -4.04 -3.69
CA LEU A 114 15.83 -3.42 -2.63
C LEU A 114 17.28 -3.93 -2.61
N ALA A 115 17.69 -4.72 -3.59
CA ALA A 115 19.07 -5.20 -3.68
C ALA A 115 20.03 -4.03 -3.84
N GLY A 116 21.01 -3.91 -2.93
CA GLY A 116 21.98 -2.82 -2.91
C GLY A 116 21.48 -1.53 -2.21
N HIS A 117 20.25 -1.53 -1.68
CA HIS A 117 19.77 -0.47 -0.80
C HIS A 117 20.30 -0.66 0.63
N PRO A 118 20.35 0.41 1.45
CA PRO A 118 20.56 0.26 2.88
C PRO A 118 19.41 -0.53 3.52
N THR A 119 19.67 -1.16 4.67
CA THR A 119 18.61 -1.79 5.45
C THR A 119 17.60 -0.73 5.90
N TYR A 120 16.33 -0.95 5.55
CA TYR A 120 15.23 -0.08 5.94
C TYR A 120 14.57 -0.60 7.23
N PRO A 121 14.06 0.29 8.11
CA PRO A 121 13.39 -0.08 9.36
C PRO A 121 11.94 -0.52 9.11
N ILE A 122 11.71 -1.34 8.09
CA ILE A 122 10.37 -1.80 7.71
C ILE A 122 9.94 -3.04 8.48
N GLN A 123 8.63 -3.19 8.61
CA GLN A 123 7.96 -4.41 9.06
C GLN A 123 7.03 -4.87 7.96
N LEU A 124 7.04 -6.17 7.66
CA LEU A 124 6.17 -6.77 6.64
C LEU A 124 5.22 -7.75 7.30
N GLY A 125 3.92 -7.58 7.06
CA GLY A 125 2.86 -8.48 7.47
C GLY A 125 2.15 -9.06 6.25
N THR A 126 1.84 -10.36 6.31
CA THR A 126 1.12 -11.08 5.26
C THR A 126 -0.18 -11.64 5.82
N TYR A 127 -1.29 -11.37 5.15
CA TYR A 127 -2.63 -11.73 5.62
C TYR A 127 -3.45 -12.35 4.50
N LYS A 128 -4.30 -13.30 4.85
CA LYS A 128 -5.34 -13.78 3.94
C LYS A 128 -6.53 -12.84 4.00
N ASP A 129 -6.92 -12.27 2.87
CA ASP A 129 -8.00 -11.30 2.76
C ASP A 129 -8.77 -11.46 1.42
N PRO A 130 -9.53 -12.56 1.27
CA PRO A 130 -10.25 -12.86 0.03
C PRO A 130 -11.36 -11.85 -0.28
N ASP A 131 -11.85 -11.16 0.74
CA ASP A 131 -12.90 -10.14 0.63
C ASP A 131 -12.32 -8.74 0.35
N TRP A 132 -10.98 -8.60 0.30
CA TRP A 132 -10.27 -7.35 0.03
C TRP A 132 -10.56 -6.23 1.04
N ASN A 133 -10.82 -6.59 2.30
CA ASN A 133 -11.13 -5.64 3.37
C ASN A 133 -10.01 -4.63 3.62
N GLY A 134 -8.76 -4.98 3.34
CA GLY A 134 -7.60 -4.11 3.45
C GLY A 134 -7.65 -2.91 2.51
N LEU A 135 -8.39 -2.97 1.39
CA LEU A 135 -8.67 -1.80 0.56
C LEU A 135 -10.07 -1.24 0.87
N ALA A 136 -11.09 -2.10 0.90
CA ALA A 136 -12.48 -1.67 1.07
C ALA A 136 -12.70 -0.88 2.38
N GLY A 137 -12.01 -1.25 3.47
CA GLY A 137 -12.09 -0.55 4.74
C GLY A 137 -11.50 0.87 4.74
N LEU A 138 -10.72 1.24 3.72
CA LEU A 138 -10.20 2.60 3.53
C LEU A 138 -11.12 3.49 2.70
N GLN A 139 -12.05 2.89 1.97
CA GLN A 139 -12.98 3.59 1.08
C GLN A 139 -14.20 4.08 1.88
N PRO A 140 -14.83 5.20 1.48
CA PRO A 140 -16.10 5.62 2.06
C PRO A 140 -17.16 4.51 1.95
N LYS A 141 -18.03 4.40 2.96
CA LYS A 141 -19.14 3.43 2.92
C LYS A 141 -20.05 3.72 1.71
N GLY A 142 -20.30 2.70 0.88
CA GLY A 142 -21.13 2.79 -0.33
C GLY A 142 -20.36 3.00 -1.64
N SER A 143 -19.02 3.02 -1.61
CA SER A 143 -18.18 3.13 -2.82
C SER A 143 -18.34 1.94 -3.78
N ASP A 144 -18.64 0.75 -3.24
CA ASP A 144 -18.85 -0.49 -3.99
C ASP A 144 -20.07 -0.45 -4.93
N GLN A 145 -20.94 0.56 -4.80
CA GLN A 145 -22.17 0.70 -5.58
C GLN A 145 -22.05 1.64 -6.80
N LEU A 146 -20.86 2.22 -7.05
CA LEU A 146 -20.67 3.23 -8.10
C LEU A 146 -20.19 2.67 -9.45
N HIS A 147 -20.34 1.37 -9.70
CA HIS A 147 -19.91 0.72 -10.95
C HIS A 147 -21.04 -0.06 -11.62
#